data_AF-A0A6V7JSM4-F1
#
_entry.id   AF-A0A6V7JSM4-F1
#
_cell.length_a   1.000
_cell.length_b   1.000
_cell.length_c   1.000
_cell.angle_alpha   90.00
_cell.angle_beta   90.00
_cell.angle_gamma   90.00
#
_symmetry.space_group_name_H-M   'P 1'
#
loop_
_entity.id
_entity.type
_entity.pdbx_description
1 polymer ?
#
loop_
_entity_poly.entity_id
_entity_poly.type
_entity_poly.pdbx_seq_one_letter_code
_entity_poly.pdbx_strand_id
1 'polypeptide(L)'
;VCSMIGLFLIALGTGGIKPCVAALGGDQFILPQQKIYLDSFFAVFYFSVYLGGLSSAFVTPEIRNDVKCFGDQECYSAAFFTPAVLMITAI
;
A
#
# COMPACT_ATOMS: atom_id res chain seq x y z
N VAL A 1 -11.81 19.53 -8.83
CA VAL A 1 -11.17 19.04 -10.08
C VAL A 1 -9.77 18.49 -9.81
N CYS A 2 -8.87 19.25 -9.18
CA CYS A 2 -7.50 18.77 -8.88
C CYS A 2 -7.47 17.44 -8.09
N SER A 3 -8.36 17.25 -7.11
CA SER A 3 -8.42 16.00 -6.33
C SER A 3 -8.86 14.78 -7.14
N MET A 4 -9.70 14.95 -8.17
CA MET A 4 -10.17 13.85 -9.02
C MET A 4 -9.06 13.33 -9.92
N ILE A 5 -8.21 14.24 -10.43
CA ILE A 5 -7.04 13.89 -11.22
C ILE A 5 -6.03 13.14 -10.33
N GLY A 6 -5.80 13.61 -9.10
CA GLY A 6 -4.95 12.93 -8.12
C GLY A 6 -5.43 11.53 -7.76
N LEU A 7 -6.72 11.37 -7.46
CA LEU A 7 -7.32 10.06 -7.18
C LEU A 7 -7.23 9.11 -8.38
N PHE A 8 -7.39 9.62 -9.60
CA PHE A 8 -7.24 8.83 -10.82
C PHE A 8 -5.80 8.33 -11.01
N LEU A 9 -4.80 9.18 -10.77
CA LEU A 9 -3.38 8.79 -10.80
C LEU A 9 -3.05 7.71 -9.76
N ILE A 10 -3.59 7.84 -8.53
CA ILE A 10 -3.43 6.83 -7.47
C ILE A 10 -4.08 5.51 -7.87
N ALA A 11 -5.29 5.56 -8.43
CA ALA A 11 -6.00 4.36 -8.89
C ALA A 11 -5.23 3.64 -10.00
N LEU A 12 -4.68 4.38 -10.97
CA LEU A 12 -3.84 3.80 -12.02
C LEU A 12 -2.56 3.17 -11.47
N GLY A 13 -1.84 3.87 -10.59
CA GLY A 13 -0.59 3.36 -10.01
C GLY A 13 -0.80 2.11 -9.16
N THR A 14 -1.80 2.15 -8.27
CA THR A 14 -2.12 0.99 -7.40
C THR A 14 -2.68 -0.19 -8.18
N GLY A 15 -3.48 0.07 -9.23
CA GLY A 15 -4.02 -0.95 -10.13
C GLY A 15 -2.95 -1.63 -10.99
N GLY A 16 -1.89 -0.92 -11.37
CA GLY A 16 -0.77 -1.49 -12.14
C GLY A 16 0.19 -2.33 -11.30
N ILE A 17 0.56 -1.87 -10.10
CA ILE A 17 1.63 -2.50 -9.30
C ILE A 17 1.17 -3.79 -8.62
N LYS A 18 -0.03 -3.77 -8.02
CA LYS A 18 -0.54 -4.91 -7.23
C LYS A 18 -0.60 -6.24 -8.00
N PRO A 19 -1.18 -6.32 -9.23
CA PRO A 19 -1.24 -7.58 -9.96
C PRO A 19 0.14 -8.06 -10.44
N CYS A 20 1.03 -7.13 -10.81
CA CYS A 20 2.37 -7.47 -11.30
C CYS A 20 3.24 -8.13 -10.22
N VAL A 21 3.19 -7.64 -8.97
CA VAL A 21 3.98 -8.21 -7.87
C VAL A 21 3.51 -9.62 -7.52
N ALA A 22 2.20 -9.85 -7.46
CA ALA A 22 1.64 -11.17 -7.17
C ALA A 22 1.91 -12.18 -8.29
N ALA A 23 1.82 -11.75 -9.56
CA ALA A 23 2.14 -12.59 -10.71
C ALA A 23 3.63 -12.97 -10.73
N LEU A 24 4.53 -12.00 -10.54
CA LEU A 24 5.97 -12.24 -10.50
C LEU A 24 6.38 -13.19 -9.37
N GLY A 25 5.79 -13.03 -8.17
CA GLY A 25 6.05 -13.94 -7.04
C GLY A 25 5.57 -15.37 -7.30
N GLY A 26 4.44 -15.55 -7.99
CA GLY A 26 3.94 -16.87 -8.38
C GLY A 26 4.76 -17.55 -9.47
N ASP A 27 5.29 -16.77 -10.42
CA ASP A 27 6.08 -17.27 -11.56
C ASP A 27 7.45 -17.84 -11.14
N GLN A 28 7.90 -17.57 -9.91
CA GLN A 28 9.15 -18.12 -9.36
C GLN A 28 9.05 -19.60 -8.97
N PHE A 29 7.85 -20.19 -8.90
CA PHE A 29 7.64 -21.56 -8.43
C PHE A 29 7.31 -22.52 -9.58
N ILE A 30 7.95 -23.70 -9.58
CA ILE A 30 7.73 -24.74 -10.58
C ILE A 30 6.67 -25.72 -10.08
N LEU A 31 5.51 -25.74 -10.73
CA LEU A 31 4.41 -26.67 -10.42
C LEU A 31 4.60 -28.01 -11.15
N PRO A 32 4.19 -29.16 -10.56
CA PRO A 32 3.46 -29.30 -9.29
C PRO A 32 4.33 -29.48 -8.04
N GLN A 33 5.64 -29.66 -8.18
CA GLN A 33 6.55 -30.05 -7.10
C GLN A 33 6.64 -29.01 -5.97
N GLN A 34 6.51 -27.72 -6.29
CA GLN A 34 6.65 -26.63 -5.32
C GLN A 34 5.32 -26.00 -4.87
N LYS A 35 4.18 -26.67 -5.09
CA LYS A 35 2.85 -26.14 -4.75
C LYS A 35 2.71 -25.76 -3.26
N ILE A 36 3.24 -26.58 -2.36
CA ILE A 36 3.17 -26.33 -0.90
C ILE A 36 3.95 -25.05 -0.53
N TYR A 37 5.08 -24.79 -1.18
CA TYR A 37 5.89 -23.59 -0.95
C TYR A 37 5.21 -22.35 -1.52
N LEU A 38 4.54 -22.46 -2.67
CA LEU A 38 3.74 -21.39 -3.25
C LEU A 38 2.58 -20.99 -2.32
N ASP A 39 1.86 -21.97 -1.76
CA ASP A 39 0.76 -21.69 -0.82
C ASP A 39 1.28 -21.01 0.46
N SER A 40 2.42 -21.45 0.99
CA SER A 40 3.05 -20.81 2.16
C SER A 40 3.53 -19.39 1.84
N PHE A 41 4.05 -19.15 0.64
CA PHE A 41 4.44 -17.80 0.20
C PHE A 41 3.24 -16.86 0.16
N PHE A 42 2.13 -17.27 -0.46
CA PHE A 42 0.91 -16.46 -0.50
C PHE A 42 0.33 -16.23 0.90
N ALA A 43 0.39 -17.22 1.80
CA ALA A 43 -0.07 -17.04 3.18
C ALA A 43 0.70 -15.92 3.90
N VAL A 44 2.04 -15.93 3.83
CA VAL A 44 2.89 -14.89 4.45
C VAL A 44 2.73 -13.55 3.74
N PHE A 45 2.59 -13.55 2.41
CA PHE A 45 2.36 -12.35 1.62
C PHE A 45 1.06 -11.66 2.01
N TYR A 46 -0.06 -12.40 2.05
CA TYR A 46 -1.35 -11.84 2.47
C TYR A 46 -1.35 -11.41 3.92
N PHE A 47 -0.73 -12.19 4.81
CA PHE A 47 -0.56 -11.77 6.21
C PHE A 47 0.14 -10.42 6.33
N SER A 48 1.24 -10.21 5.59
CA SER A 48 1.99 -8.95 5.58
C SER A 48 1.17 -7.79 5.02
N VAL A 49 0.38 -8.02 3.96
CA VAL A 49 -0.51 -7.00 3.38
C VAL A 49 -1.60 -6.59 4.37
N TYR A 50 -2.24 -7.55 5.05
CA TYR A 50 -3.25 -7.23 6.06
C TYR A 50 -2.66 -6.51 7.27
N LEU A 51 -1.47 -6.93 7.73
CA LEU A 51 -0.78 -6.26 8.83
C LEU A 51 -0.41 -4.81 8.47
N GLY A 52 0.11 -4.57 7.26
CA GLY A 52 0.42 -3.23 6.77
C GLY A 52 -0.82 -2.35 6.57
N GLY A 53 -1.92 -2.94 6.11
CA GLY A 53 -3.22 -2.27 6.01
C GLY A 53 -3.76 -1.87 7.38
N LEU A 54 -3.64 -2.77 8.37
CA LEU A 54 -4.04 -2.52 9.75
C LEU A 54 -3.19 -1.40 10.39
N SER A 55 -1.87 -1.46 10.25
CA SER A 55 -0.99 -0.42 10.77
C SER A 55 -1.28 0.93 10.12
N SER A 56 -1.56 0.96 8.81
CA SER A 56 -1.94 2.18 8.10
C SER A 56 -3.27 2.75 8.63
N ALA A 57 -4.24 1.90 8.94
CA ALA A 57 -5.52 2.32 9.50
C ALA A 57 -5.38 2.94 10.91
N PHE A 58 -4.38 2.51 11.69
CA PHE A 58 -4.08 3.11 13.00
C PHE A 58 -3.23 4.38 12.89
N VAL A 59 -2.22 4.40 12.02
CA VAL A 59 -1.27 5.52 11.90
C VAL A 59 -1.87 6.73 11.18
N THR A 60 -2.71 6.50 10.16
CA THR A 60 -3.35 7.58 9.38
C THR A 60 -4.20 8.55 10.23
N PRO A 61 -5.10 8.09 11.14
CA PRO A 61 -5.88 9.01 11.97
C PRO A 61 -5.02 9.76 13.00
N GLU A 62 -3.98 9.12 13.55
CA GLU A 62 -3.06 9.79 14.50
C GLU A 62 -2.33 10.94 13.82
N ILE A 63 -1.75 10.71 12.64
CA ILE A 63 -1.06 11.76 11.86
C ILE A 63 -2.01 12.90 11.48
N ARG A 64 -3.28 12.59 11.23
CA ARG A 64 -4.28 13.57 10.81
C ARG A 64 -4.68 14.51 11.95
N ASN A 65 -4.77 14.02 13.19
CA ASN A 65 -5.24 14.78 14.34
C ASN A 65 -4.11 15.51 15.09
N ASP A 66 -2.89 14.96 15.12
CA ASP A 66 -1.77 15.55 15.86
C ASP A 66 -1.06 16.67 15.08
N VAL A 67 -1.16 16.70 13.75
CA VAL A 67 -0.46 17.68 12.91
C VAL A 67 -1.40 18.81 12.49
N LYS A 68 -1.20 19.99 13.07
CA LYS A 68 -1.89 21.23 12.66
C LYS A 68 -1.25 21.76 11.38
N CYS A 69 -2.02 21.84 10.31
CA CYS A 69 -1.58 22.43 9.04
C CYS A 69 -2.39 23.67 8.71
N PHE A 70 -1.71 24.75 8.28
CA PHE A 70 -2.34 25.97 7.75
C PHE A 70 -3.38 26.65 8.66
N GLY A 71 -3.36 26.39 9.98
CA GLY A 71 -4.30 26.98 10.93
C GLY A 71 -5.61 26.19 11.13
N ASP A 72 -5.83 25.12 10.37
CA ASP A 72 -6.94 24.19 10.55
C ASP A 72 -6.54 22.97 11.39
N GLN A 73 -7.52 22.36 12.05
CA GLN A 73 -7.32 21.23 12.96
C GLN A 73 -7.07 19.88 12.25
N GLU A 74 -7.23 19.83 10.92
CA GLU A 74 -7.25 18.59 10.14
C GLU A 74 -6.31 18.68 8.94
N CYS A 75 -5.24 17.88 8.91
CA CYS A 75 -4.27 17.90 7.81
C CYS A 75 -4.39 16.69 6.87
N TYR A 76 -5.20 16.81 5.82
CA TYR A 76 -5.33 15.77 4.79
C TYR A 76 -4.06 15.60 3.94
N SER A 77 -3.33 16.68 3.68
CA SER A 77 -2.11 16.63 2.86
C SER A 77 -1.01 15.77 3.49
N ALA A 78 -0.88 15.81 4.83
CA ALA A 78 0.08 14.97 5.55
C ALA A 78 -0.25 13.48 5.40
N ALA A 79 -1.53 13.11 5.55
CA ALA A 79 -1.99 11.73 5.40
C ALA A 79 -1.77 11.16 3.99
N PHE A 80 -1.94 11.95 2.93
CA PHE A 80 -1.65 11.53 1.56
C PHE A 80 -0.16 11.53 1.22
N PHE A 81 0.65 12.34 1.91
CA PHE A 81 2.09 12.43 1.68
C PHE A 81 2.85 11.25 2.31
N THR A 82 2.42 10.78 3.48
CA THR A 82 3.02 9.61 4.17
C THR A 82 3.19 8.38 3.26
N PRO A 83 2.14 7.86 2.59
CA PRO A 83 2.30 6.73 1.69
C PRO A 83 3.16 7.05 0.45
N ALA A 84 3.16 8.29 -0.03
CA ALA A 84 4.01 8.70 -1.15
C ALA A 84 5.50 8.64 -0.78
N VAL A 85 5.88 9.13 0.40
CA VAL A 85 7.26 9.04 0.91
C VAL A 85 7.67 7.59 1.11
N LEU A 86 6.81 6.78 1.76
CA LEU A 86 7.08 5.36 1.97
C LEU A 86 7.34 4.62 0.66
N MET A 87 6.56 4.94 -0.38
CA MET A 87 6.73 4.34 -1.70
C MET A 87 8.06 4.74 -2.36
N ILE A 88 8.49 6.00 -2.22
CA ILE A 88 9.78 6.48 -2.76
C ILE A 88 10.96 5.78 -2.06
N THR A 89 10.88 5.60 -0.75
CA THR A 89 11.95 4.94 0.02
C THR A 89 12.02 3.43 -0.16
N ALA A 90 10.94 2.82 -0.63
CA ALA A 90 10.84 1.38 -0.85
C ALA A 90 11.39 0.95 -2.22
N ILE A 91 11.64 1.91 -3.12
CA ILE A 91 12.34 1.74 -4.40
C ILE A 91 13.84 1.87 -4.14
#